data_AF-A0A951QJD8-F1
#
_entry.id   AF-A0A951QJD8-F1
#
_cell.length_a   1.000
_cell.length_b   1.000
_cell.length_c   1.000
_cell.angle_alpha   90.00
_cell.angle_beta   90.00
_cell.angle_gamma   90.00
#
_symmetry.space_group_name_H-M   'P 1'
#
loop_
_entity.id
_entity.type
_entity.pdbx_description
1 polymer ?
#
loop_
_entity_poly.entity_id
_entity_poly.type
_entity_poly.pdbx_seq_one_letter_code
_entity_poly.pdbx_strand_id
1 'polypeptide(L)'
;MTRHPNGAWIWYISKLRSDYLNSLVECKIKRVYIKVFDGKSKSMFWSNECTSENIQKFKSRSIEVYGWGYHYGTENIDAQVSSVKQALDCGLDGYILDLEKEVEDKSTHVYVDKLLFKLRPLLKEGTLGYTSFGHPGYHSDIPWQILDKHCDIALPQIYFEKFSFKPTTAQKVKDCLDAHEKIGLKKPILPIWGSESDTKNPASESELQDYLTHYPGSSIWRLPNSGEGGKGWNLTYSNFELPTLTRILFLGIKGEDVKALQKVLNAKGFNAGDADGEFGANTKSAVTAFQKKAGIGVDGDVGSQTWTALGGKSDIK
;
A
#
# COMPACT_ATOMS: atom_id res chain seq x y z
N MET A 1 8.85 -8.94 11.72
CA MET A 1 8.36 -7.63 11.26
C MET A 1 8.11 -7.73 9.77
N THR A 2 6.86 -7.74 9.32
CA THR A 2 6.52 -7.71 7.89
C THR A 2 7.02 -6.39 7.32
N ARG A 3 8.10 -6.44 6.54
CA ARG A 3 8.50 -5.33 5.68
C ARG A 3 7.38 -5.16 4.67
N HIS A 4 6.76 -3.99 4.63
CA HIS A 4 5.84 -3.63 3.56
C HIS A 4 6.67 -2.84 2.54
N PRO A 5 7.21 -3.50 1.50
CA PRO A 5 8.07 -2.87 0.53
C PRO A 5 7.33 -1.79 -0.26
N ASN A 6 8.04 -0.71 -0.56
CA ASN A 6 7.60 0.34 -1.47
C ASN A 6 7.17 -0.26 -2.81
N GLY A 7 5.96 0.10 -3.25
CA GLY A 7 5.27 -0.54 -4.36
C GLY A 7 4.95 0.40 -5.53
N ALA A 8 4.98 -0.12 -6.75
CA ALA A 8 4.50 0.61 -7.94
C ALA A 8 3.54 -0.25 -8.78
N TRP A 9 2.44 0.34 -9.22
CA TRP A 9 1.45 -0.35 -10.04
C TRP A 9 1.67 -0.09 -11.53
N ILE A 10 1.70 -1.14 -12.33
CA ILE A 10 2.01 -1.12 -13.76
C ILE A 10 0.83 -1.72 -14.52
N TRP A 11 0.26 -0.94 -15.45
CA TRP A 11 -0.85 -1.39 -16.27
C TRP A 11 -0.40 -2.16 -17.52
N TYR A 12 0.58 -1.64 -18.25
CA TYR A 12 1.13 -2.27 -19.47
C TYR A 12 2.66 -2.26 -19.38
N ILE A 13 3.28 -3.43 -19.24
CA ILE A 13 4.74 -3.57 -19.32
C ILE A 13 5.21 -3.25 -20.74
N SER A 14 4.45 -3.68 -21.75
CA SER A 14 4.72 -3.45 -23.17
C SER A 14 4.83 -1.97 -23.57
N LYS A 15 4.28 -1.05 -22.75
CA LYS A 15 4.32 0.40 -22.98
C LYS A 15 5.39 1.12 -22.15
N LEU A 16 6.18 0.41 -21.35
CA LEU A 16 7.23 1.02 -20.53
C LEU A 16 8.44 1.44 -21.39
N ARG A 17 9.08 2.54 -21.00
CA ARG A 17 10.40 2.96 -21.50
C ARG A 17 11.43 1.86 -21.27
N SER A 18 12.43 1.71 -22.14
CA SER A 18 13.37 0.58 -22.11
C SER A 18 14.20 0.47 -20.83
N ASP A 19 14.43 1.57 -20.13
CA ASP A 19 15.25 1.67 -18.90
C ASP A 19 14.42 1.64 -17.61
N TYR A 20 13.11 1.35 -17.68
CA TYR A 20 12.21 1.36 -16.52
C TYR A 20 12.72 0.52 -15.33
N LEU A 21 13.36 -0.63 -15.57
CA LEU A 21 13.90 -1.49 -14.51
C LEU A 21 15.00 -0.79 -13.70
N ASN A 22 15.82 0.05 -14.35
CA ASN A 22 16.84 0.82 -13.65
C ASN A 22 16.18 1.92 -12.80
N SER A 23 15.19 2.62 -13.35
CA SER A 23 14.44 3.63 -12.61
C SER A 23 13.72 3.06 -11.38
N LEU A 24 13.15 1.86 -11.48
CA LEU A 24 12.54 1.18 -10.31
C LEU A 24 13.55 0.93 -9.19
N VAL A 25 14.77 0.48 -9.54
CA VAL A 25 15.85 0.25 -8.58
C VAL A 25 16.33 1.56 -7.96
N GLU A 26 16.54 2.60 -8.78
CA GLU A 26 16.95 3.94 -8.33
C GLU A 26 15.90 4.56 -7.38
N CYS A 27 14.61 4.36 -7.68
CA CYS A 27 13.49 4.74 -6.82
C CYS A 27 13.37 3.90 -5.54
N LYS A 28 14.22 2.89 -5.34
CA LYS A 28 14.16 1.92 -4.23
C LYS A 28 12.82 1.17 -4.15
N ILE A 29 12.16 0.97 -5.28
CA ILE A 29 10.96 0.14 -5.35
C ILE A 29 11.37 -1.32 -5.08
N LYS A 30 10.59 -1.98 -4.24
CA LYS A 30 10.83 -3.37 -3.82
C LYS A 30 9.69 -4.30 -4.19
N ARG A 31 8.58 -3.75 -4.66
CA ARG A 31 7.46 -4.51 -5.21
C ARG A 31 6.85 -3.82 -6.41
N VAL A 32 6.42 -4.59 -7.40
CA VAL A 32 5.54 -4.11 -8.47
C VAL A 32 4.23 -4.88 -8.48
N TYR A 33 3.16 -4.19 -8.87
CA TYR A 33 1.85 -4.77 -9.10
C TYR A 33 1.55 -4.68 -10.59
N ILE A 34 1.63 -5.79 -11.31
CA ILE A 34 1.45 -5.84 -12.76
C ILE A 34 0.03 -6.28 -13.12
N LYS A 35 -0.59 -5.62 -14.10
CA LYS A 35 -1.92 -6.04 -14.54
C LYS A 35 -1.80 -7.34 -15.33
N VAL A 36 -2.45 -8.39 -14.85
CA VAL A 36 -2.38 -9.73 -15.46
C VAL A 36 -3.74 -10.28 -15.84
N PHE A 37 -4.81 -9.60 -15.42
CA PHE A 37 -6.17 -10.09 -15.54
C PHE A 37 -7.16 -8.95 -15.78
N ASP A 38 -8.13 -9.19 -16.67
CA ASP A 38 -9.31 -8.36 -16.83
C ASP A 38 -10.45 -9.18 -17.46
N GLY A 39 -11.68 -8.70 -17.36
CA GLY A 39 -12.82 -9.21 -18.10
C GLY A 39 -13.98 -9.71 -17.23
N LYS A 40 -15.09 -8.95 -17.27
CA LYS A 40 -16.33 -9.22 -16.53
C LYS A 40 -17.02 -10.52 -16.98
N SER A 41 -17.40 -10.60 -18.26
CA SER A 41 -18.14 -11.76 -18.80
C SER A 41 -17.22 -12.87 -19.30
N LYS A 42 -16.01 -12.52 -19.73
CA LYS A 42 -14.98 -13.47 -20.18
C LYS A 42 -13.71 -13.15 -19.43
N SER A 43 -13.33 -14.03 -18.51
CA SER A 43 -12.06 -13.96 -17.77
C SER A 43 -10.90 -14.02 -18.77
N MET A 44 -10.04 -13.00 -18.78
CA MET A 44 -8.89 -12.92 -19.69
C MET A 44 -7.60 -12.77 -18.89
N PHE A 45 -6.79 -13.82 -18.92
CA PHE A 45 -5.38 -13.73 -18.55
C PHE A 45 -4.60 -12.98 -19.64
N TRP A 46 -3.78 -12.00 -19.24
CA TRP A 46 -3.00 -11.15 -20.13
C TRP A 46 -1.62 -11.76 -20.39
N SER A 47 -1.58 -12.82 -21.20
CA SER A 47 -0.37 -13.60 -21.48
C SER A 47 0.76 -12.82 -22.15
N ASN A 48 0.47 -11.69 -22.78
CA ASN A 48 1.49 -10.84 -23.40
C ASN A 48 2.21 -9.95 -22.38
N GLU A 49 1.55 -9.62 -21.27
CA GLU A 49 2.12 -8.79 -20.21
C GLU A 49 2.77 -9.67 -19.13
N CYS A 50 2.06 -10.73 -18.70
CA CYS A 50 2.53 -11.66 -17.68
C CYS A 50 3.19 -12.90 -18.33
N THR A 51 4.50 -12.86 -18.47
CA THR A 51 5.32 -14.01 -18.91
C THR A 51 6.40 -14.28 -17.88
N SER A 52 6.82 -15.55 -17.73
CA SER A 52 7.93 -15.89 -16.83
C SER A 52 9.19 -15.07 -17.11
N GLU A 53 9.48 -14.75 -18.37
CA GLU A 53 10.60 -13.87 -18.73
C GLU A 53 10.46 -12.46 -18.14
N ASN A 54 9.28 -11.84 -18.27
CA ASN A 54 9.03 -10.53 -17.69
C ASN A 54 9.11 -10.56 -16.17
N ILE A 55 8.54 -11.57 -15.52
CA ILE A 55 8.63 -11.71 -14.05
C ILE A 55 10.10 -11.87 -13.61
N GLN A 56 10.88 -12.69 -14.30
CA GLN A 56 12.29 -12.90 -13.95
C GLN A 56 13.15 -11.63 -14.09
N LYS A 57 12.82 -10.73 -15.03
CA LYS A 57 13.51 -9.42 -15.14
C LYS A 57 13.40 -8.61 -13.84
N PHE A 58 12.22 -8.53 -13.23
CA PHE A 58 12.05 -7.86 -11.93
C PHE A 58 12.73 -8.63 -10.79
N LYS A 59 12.54 -9.95 -10.73
CA LYS A 59 13.13 -10.79 -9.67
C LYS A 59 14.65 -10.73 -9.64
N SER A 60 15.30 -10.66 -10.81
CA SER A 60 16.76 -10.48 -10.92
C SER A 60 17.27 -9.18 -10.28
N ARG A 61 16.38 -8.21 -10.04
CA ARG A 61 16.66 -6.93 -9.36
C ARG A 61 16.17 -6.90 -7.91
N SER A 62 15.82 -8.05 -7.33
CA SER A 62 15.26 -8.16 -5.97
C SER A 62 13.98 -7.33 -5.78
N ILE A 63 13.12 -7.34 -6.80
CA ILE A 63 11.79 -6.72 -6.77
C ILE A 63 10.75 -7.84 -6.76
N GLU A 64 9.88 -7.84 -5.75
CA GLU A 64 8.71 -8.73 -5.66
C GLU A 64 7.70 -8.39 -6.76
N VAL A 65 7.04 -9.40 -7.32
CA VAL A 65 6.09 -9.20 -8.42
C VAL A 65 4.74 -9.77 -8.07
N TYR A 66 3.76 -8.87 -7.94
CA TYR A 66 2.38 -9.23 -7.64
C TYR A 66 1.55 -9.03 -8.91
N GLY A 67 0.68 -9.98 -9.22
CA GLY A 67 -0.34 -9.78 -10.26
C GLY A 67 -1.54 -9.03 -9.70
N TRP A 68 -2.23 -8.27 -10.53
CA TRP A 68 -3.55 -7.73 -10.18
C TRP A 68 -4.52 -7.78 -11.35
N GLY A 69 -5.81 -7.72 -11.04
CA GLY A 69 -6.86 -7.58 -12.05
C GLY A 69 -8.24 -7.33 -11.48
N TYR A 70 -9.13 -6.84 -12.34
CA TYR A 70 -10.51 -6.51 -11.99
C TYR A 70 -11.36 -7.75 -11.77
N HIS A 71 -11.99 -7.85 -10.60
CA HIS A 71 -12.97 -8.89 -10.28
C HIS A 71 -14.34 -8.25 -10.02
N TYR A 72 -15.36 -8.70 -10.74
CA TYR A 72 -16.64 -8.02 -10.83
C TYR A 72 -17.75 -8.66 -9.98
N GLY A 73 -17.40 -9.59 -9.07
CA GLY A 73 -18.39 -10.32 -8.27
C GLY A 73 -19.28 -11.26 -9.09
N THR A 74 -18.75 -11.86 -10.15
CA THR A 74 -19.50 -12.71 -11.10
C THR A 74 -19.41 -14.20 -10.78
N GLU A 75 -20.41 -14.97 -11.21
CA GLU A 75 -20.55 -16.41 -10.92
C GLU A 75 -19.55 -17.34 -11.63
N ASN A 76 -18.81 -16.84 -12.62
CA ASN A 76 -17.81 -17.58 -13.41
C ASN A 76 -16.50 -17.84 -12.64
N ILE A 77 -16.61 -18.32 -11.40
CA ILE A 77 -15.50 -18.46 -10.45
C ILE A 77 -14.36 -19.32 -11.03
N ASP A 78 -14.66 -20.47 -11.62
CA ASP A 78 -13.62 -21.40 -12.09
C ASP A 78 -12.81 -20.84 -13.26
N ALA A 79 -13.44 -20.05 -14.13
CA ALA A 79 -12.74 -19.36 -15.22
C ALA A 79 -11.77 -18.30 -14.68
N GLN A 80 -12.21 -17.53 -13.68
CA GLN A 80 -11.37 -16.54 -12.99
C GLN A 80 -10.20 -17.22 -12.28
N VAL A 81 -10.46 -18.28 -11.50
CA VAL A 81 -9.43 -19.07 -10.81
C VAL A 81 -8.42 -19.65 -11.80
N SER A 82 -8.86 -20.17 -12.95
CA SER A 82 -7.99 -20.69 -14.01
C SER A 82 -7.09 -19.60 -14.62
N SER A 83 -7.62 -18.39 -14.83
CA SER A 83 -6.85 -17.25 -15.33
C SER A 83 -5.82 -16.76 -14.31
N VAL A 84 -6.20 -16.65 -13.03
CA VAL A 84 -5.26 -16.27 -11.96
C VAL A 84 -4.19 -17.34 -11.77
N LYS A 85 -4.53 -18.62 -11.88
CA LYS A 85 -3.54 -19.71 -11.83
C LYS A 85 -2.50 -19.57 -12.95
N GLN A 86 -2.92 -19.29 -14.19
CA GLN A 86 -1.98 -19.05 -15.30
C GLN A 86 -1.03 -17.88 -15.01
N ALA A 87 -1.53 -16.82 -14.38
CA ALA A 87 -0.68 -15.71 -13.95
C ALA A 87 0.31 -16.14 -12.85
N LEU A 88 -0.16 -16.87 -11.82
CA LEU A 88 0.70 -17.38 -10.75
C LEU A 88 1.78 -18.33 -11.28
N ASP A 89 1.46 -19.17 -12.27
CA ASP A 89 2.39 -20.09 -12.93
C ASP A 89 3.55 -19.36 -13.66
N CYS A 90 3.42 -18.04 -13.93
CA CYS A 90 4.51 -17.20 -14.43
C CYS A 90 5.54 -16.82 -13.34
N GLY A 91 5.30 -17.20 -12.08
CA GLY A 91 6.23 -17.02 -10.96
C GLY A 91 5.99 -15.79 -10.08
N LEU A 92 4.74 -15.31 -10.01
CA LEU A 92 4.33 -14.21 -9.12
C LEU A 92 4.51 -14.56 -7.64
N ASP A 93 4.80 -13.54 -6.83
CA ASP A 93 4.94 -13.63 -5.37
C ASP A 93 3.61 -13.37 -4.63
N GLY A 94 2.63 -12.77 -5.33
CA GLY A 94 1.32 -12.47 -4.77
C GLY A 94 0.30 -12.10 -5.84
N TYR A 95 -0.96 -11.97 -5.42
CA TYR A 95 -2.06 -11.56 -6.28
C TYR A 95 -3.01 -10.61 -5.55
N ILE A 96 -3.42 -9.53 -6.22
CA ILE A 96 -4.33 -8.52 -5.68
C ILE A 96 -5.61 -8.48 -6.52
N LEU A 97 -6.76 -8.63 -5.85
CA LEU A 97 -8.06 -8.41 -6.50
C LEU A 97 -8.38 -6.92 -6.52
N ASP A 98 -8.73 -6.39 -7.68
CA ASP A 98 -9.31 -5.05 -7.81
C ASP A 98 -10.84 -5.14 -7.84
N LEU A 99 -11.50 -4.56 -6.83
CA LEU A 99 -12.92 -4.69 -6.57
C LEU A 99 -13.55 -3.28 -6.50
N GLU A 100 -14.42 -2.96 -7.45
CA GLU A 100 -15.07 -1.66 -7.56
C GLU A 100 -16.58 -1.75 -7.31
N LYS A 101 -17.36 -0.81 -7.87
CA LYS A 101 -18.80 -0.61 -7.64
C LYS A 101 -19.65 -1.86 -7.84
N GLU A 102 -19.24 -2.79 -8.69
CA GLU A 102 -20.01 -4.01 -8.97
C GLU A 102 -20.22 -4.85 -7.72
N VAL A 103 -19.26 -4.85 -6.79
CA VAL A 103 -19.36 -5.65 -5.58
C VAL A 103 -20.04 -4.91 -4.43
N GLU A 104 -20.56 -3.70 -4.66
CA GLU A 104 -21.52 -3.05 -3.73
C GLU A 104 -22.91 -3.70 -3.82
N ASP A 105 -23.22 -4.43 -4.90
CA ASP A 105 -24.40 -5.27 -4.94
C ASP A 105 -24.20 -6.50 -4.04
N LYS A 106 -24.92 -6.54 -2.92
CA LYS A 106 -24.87 -7.61 -1.91
C LYS A 106 -25.13 -9.01 -2.49
N SER A 107 -25.86 -9.12 -3.60
CA SER A 107 -26.08 -10.40 -4.27
C SER A 107 -24.79 -11.02 -4.83
N THR A 108 -23.76 -10.19 -5.06
CA THR A 108 -22.46 -10.63 -5.59
C THR A 108 -21.51 -11.17 -4.52
N HIS A 109 -21.77 -10.89 -3.23
CA HIS A 109 -20.83 -11.20 -2.13
C HIS A 109 -20.53 -12.68 -2.02
N VAL A 110 -21.51 -13.54 -2.31
CA VAL A 110 -21.34 -15.00 -2.32
C VAL A 110 -20.32 -15.45 -3.38
N TYR A 111 -20.25 -14.74 -4.51
CA TYR A 111 -19.29 -15.03 -5.58
C TYR A 111 -17.89 -14.55 -5.19
N VAL A 112 -17.78 -13.39 -4.53
CA VAL A 112 -16.51 -12.88 -3.98
C VAL A 112 -15.94 -13.84 -2.92
N ASP A 113 -16.75 -14.30 -1.96
CA ASP A 113 -16.34 -15.26 -0.92
C ASP A 113 -15.84 -16.58 -1.53
N LYS A 114 -16.59 -17.14 -2.50
CA LYS A 114 -16.21 -18.37 -3.21
C LYS A 114 -14.92 -18.20 -4.02
N LEU A 115 -14.74 -17.06 -4.69
CA LEU A 115 -13.52 -16.77 -5.44
C LEU A 115 -12.30 -16.74 -4.51
N LEU A 116 -12.37 -15.94 -3.44
CA LEU A 116 -11.27 -15.80 -2.48
C LEU A 116 -10.92 -17.14 -1.82
N PHE A 117 -11.92 -17.92 -1.43
CA PHE A 117 -11.74 -19.26 -0.88
C PHE A 117 -10.96 -20.18 -1.84
N LYS A 118 -11.25 -20.12 -3.15
CA LYS A 118 -10.53 -20.92 -4.16
C LYS A 118 -9.16 -20.36 -4.53
N LEU A 119 -8.96 -19.05 -4.52
CA LEU A 119 -7.69 -18.42 -4.85
C LEU A 119 -6.65 -18.60 -3.74
N ARG A 120 -7.04 -18.44 -2.48
CA ARG A 120 -6.13 -18.48 -1.32
C ARG A 120 -5.15 -19.68 -1.32
N PRO A 121 -5.58 -20.94 -1.51
CA PRO A 121 -4.65 -22.08 -1.51
C PRO A 121 -3.69 -22.10 -2.71
N LEU A 122 -4.02 -21.46 -3.83
CA LEU A 122 -3.14 -21.44 -5.01
C LEU A 122 -1.85 -20.65 -4.76
N LEU A 123 -1.90 -19.65 -3.87
CA LEU A 123 -0.76 -18.81 -3.55
C LEU A 123 0.22 -19.45 -2.57
N LYS A 124 -0.17 -20.53 -1.87
CA LYS A 124 0.65 -21.14 -0.80
C LYS A 124 1.07 -20.06 0.22
N GLU A 125 2.38 -19.84 0.39
CA GLU A 125 2.98 -18.80 1.24
C GLU A 125 2.96 -17.38 0.61
N GLY A 126 2.58 -17.25 -0.66
CA GLY A 126 2.46 -15.97 -1.36
C GLY A 126 1.32 -15.11 -0.80
N THR A 127 1.31 -13.82 -1.12
CA THR A 127 0.31 -12.89 -0.56
C THR A 127 -0.95 -12.79 -1.40
N LEU A 128 -2.13 -12.96 -0.80
CA LEU A 128 -3.41 -12.57 -1.41
C LEU A 128 -3.83 -11.23 -0.82
N GLY A 129 -4.13 -10.27 -1.67
CA GLY A 129 -4.63 -8.98 -1.23
C GLY A 129 -5.83 -8.51 -2.02
N TYR A 130 -6.35 -7.36 -1.64
CA TYR A 130 -7.37 -6.66 -2.39
C TYR A 130 -7.09 -5.16 -2.43
N THR A 131 -7.57 -4.52 -3.48
CA THR A 131 -7.74 -3.07 -3.60
C THR A 131 -9.21 -2.77 -3.85
N SER A 132 -9.70 -1.69 -3.26
CA SER A 132 -11.05 -1.16 -3.45
C SER A 132 -11.06 0.33 -3.07
N PHE A 133 -12.24 0.94 -3.00
CA PHE A 133 -12.40 2.37 -2.68
C PHE A 133 -11.76 2.77 -1.35
N GLY A 134 -11.32 4.03 -1.27
CA GLY A 134 -10.52 4.53 -0.17
C GLY A 134 -11.21 4.60 1.19
N HIS A 135 -12.47 5.03 1.26
CA HIS A 135 -13.18 5.22 2.53
C HIS A 135 -14.38 4.28 2.65
N PRO A 136 -14.36 3.28 3.55
CA PRO A 136 -15.40 2.25 3.63
C PRO A 136 -16.75 2.83 4.08
N GLY A 137 -16.77 3.98 4.75
CA GLY A 137 -18.03 4.67 5.08
C GLY A 137 -18.76 5.28 3.87
N TYR A 138 -18.08 5.51 2.74
CA TYR A 138 -18.72 5.95 1.50
C TYR A 138 -19.15 4.78 0.62
N HIS A 139 -18.51 3.62 0.83
CA HIS A 139 -18.72 2.37 0.10
C HIS A 139 -19.03 1.24 1.09
N SER A 140 -20.08 1.43 1.89
CA SER A 140 -20.38 0.56 3.03
C SER A 140 -20.83 -0.84 2.62
N ASP A 141 -21.28 -0.99 1.38
CA ASP A 141 -21.80 -2.24 0.87
C ASP A 141 -20.74 -3.13 0.23
N ILE A 142 -19.50 -2.66 0.02
CA ILE A 142 -18.38 -3.54 -0.32
C ILE A 142 -18.23 -4.62 0.77
N PRO A 143 -17.92 -5.90 0.42
CA PRO A 143 -17.86 -7.00 1.37
C PRO A 143 -16.59 -7.01 2.25
N TRP A 144 -16.32 -5.92 2.97
CA TRP A 144 -15.09 -5.69 3.74
C TRP A 144 -14.70 -6.83 4.67
N GLN A 145 -15.68 -7.43 5.38
CA GLN A 145 -15.42 -8.53 6.31
C GLN A 145 -15.06 -9.85 5.59
N ILE A 146 -15.61 -10.07 4.39
CA ILE A 146 -15.23 -11.23 3.55
C ILE A 146 -13.80 -11.04 3.05
N LEU A 147 -13.44 -9.81 2.66
CA LEU A 147 -12.10 -9.46 2.22
C LEU A 147 -11.07 -9.64 3.35
N ASP A 148 -11.34 -9.09 4.54
CA ASP A 148 -10.46 -9.22 5.72
C ASP A 148 -10.34 -10.68 6.19
N LYS A 149 -11.36 -11.50 5.99
CA LYS A 149 -11.31 -12.95 6.31
C LYS A 149 -10.29 -13.70 5.45
N HIS A 150 -10.21 -13.41 4.15
CA HIS A 150 -9.42 -14.23 3.20
C HIS A 150 -8.09 -13.62 2.77
N CYS A 151 -7.99 -12.30 2.72
CA CYS A 151 -6.81 -11.60 2.26
C CYS A 151 -5.83 -11.35 3.41
N ASP A 152 -4.55 -11.21 3.07
CA ASP A 152 -3.48 -10.88 4.02
C ASP A 152 -3.24 -9.38 4.13
N ILE A 153 -3.71 -8.61 3.13
CA ILE A 153 -3.41 -7.19 2.98
C ILE A 153 -4.55 -6.46 2.25
N ALA A 154 -4.82 -5.24 2.72
CA ALA A 154 -5.74 -4.29 2.10
C ALA A 154 -4.95 -3.14 1.45
N LEU A 155 -5.33 -2.74 0.24
CA LEU A 155 -4.71 -1.63 -0.48
C LEU A 155 -5.78 -0.62 -0.94
N PRO A 156 -6.34 0.20 -0.03
CA PRO A 156 -7.42 1.14 -0.37
C PRO A 156 -6.94 2.25 -1.31
N GLN A 157 -7.79 2.64 -2.25
CA GLN A 157 -7.55 3.68 -3.25
C GLN A 157 -7.92 5.08 -2.71
N ILE A 158 -6.93 5.85 -2.25
CA ILE A 158 -7.11 7.11 -1.48
C ILE A 158 -6.82 8.37 -2.35
N TYR A 159 -7.15 8.35 -3.65
CA TYR A 159 -6.99 9.53 -4.53
C TYR A 159 -8.30 10.32 -4.68
N PHE A 160 -8.77 10.93 -3.58
CA PHE A 160 -10.03 11.68 -3.53
C PHE A 160 -10.10 12.88 -4.48
N GLU A 161 -8.96 13.43 -4.88
CA GLU A 161 -8.86 14.52 -5.85
C GLU A 161 -9.50 14.14 -7.19
N LYS A 162 -9.45 12.86 -7.56
CA LYS A 162 -10.07 12.32 -8.76
C LYS A 162 -11.59 12.43 -8.74
N PHE A 163 -12.20 12.22 -7.58
CA PHE A 163 -13.65 12.12 -7.43
C PHE A 163 -14.31 13.41 -6.93
N SER A 164 -13.54 14.25 -6.22
CA SER A 164 -14.07 15.43 -5.51
C SER A 164 -13.57 16.78 -6.03
N PHE A 165 -12.66 16.80 -7.02
CA PHE A 165 -11.98 18.01 -7.53
C PHE A 165 -11.26 18.83 -6.45
N LYS A 166 -11.01 18.26 -5.26
CA LYS A 166 -10.29 18.88 -4.13
C LYS A 166 -9.05 18.07 -3.80
N PRO A 167 -7.91 18.70 -3.43
CA PRO A 167 -6.70 17.96 -3.04
C PRO A 167 -6.97 16.87 -1.99
N THR A 168 -6.29 15.74 -2.11
CA THR A 168 -6.21 14.76 -1.02
C THR A 168 -5.22 15.27 0.02
N THR A 169 -5.67 15.37 1.27
CA THR A 169 -4.86 15.87 2.39
C THR A 169 -4.41 14.71 3.26
N ALA A 170 -3.33 14.90 4.04
CA ALA A 170 -2.90 13.93 5.04
C ALA A 170 -4.05 13.54 6.00
N GLN A 171 -4.89 14.51 6.39
CA GLN A 171 -6.07 14.24 7.21
C GLN A 171 -7.07 13.30 6.53
N LYS A 172 -7.37 13.51 5.23
CA LYS A 172 -8.27 12.60 4.49
C LYS A 172 -7.71 11.18 4.42
N VAL A 173 -6.39 11.03 4.23
CA VAL A 173 -5.76 9.71 4.26
C VAL A 173 -5.93 9.08 5.62
N LYS A 174 -5.64 9.81 6.70
CA LYS A 174 -5.85 9.34 8.08
C LYS A 174 -7.30 8.93 8.33
N ASP A 175 -8.27 9.75 7.95
CA ASP A 175 -9.70 9.47 8.15
C ASP A 175 -10.11 8.15 7.47
N CYS A 176 -9.53 7.86 6.30
CA CYS A 176 -9.78 6.59 5.60
C CYS A 176 -9.19 5.39 6.31
N LEU A 177 -7.97 5.51 6.81
CA LEU A 177 -7.31 4.45 7.57
C LEU A 177 -8.06 4.20 8.89
N ASP A 178 -8.42 5.26 9.62
CA ASP A 178 -9.24 5.19 10.84
C ASP A 178 -10.60 4.54 10.56
N ALA A 179 -11.23 4.83 9.42
CA ALA A 179 -12.51 4.24 9.04
C ALA A 179 -12.43 2.72 8.80
N HIS A 180 -11.32 2.21 8.25
CA HIS A 180 -11.08 0.77 8.13
C HIS A 180 -10.94 0.10 9.50
N GLU A 181 -10.19 0.73 10.43
CA GLU A 181 -10.06 0.22 11.80
C GLU A 181 -11.41 0.24 12.53
N LYS A 182 -12.21 1.30 12.35
CA LYS A 182 -13.51 1.48 13.00
C LYS A 182 -14.53 0.41 12.62
N ILE A 183 -14.49 -0.09 11.38
CA ILE A 183 -15.34 -1.21 10.96
C ILE A 183 -14.74 -2.59 11.33
N GLY A 184 -13.62 -2.62 12.04
CA GLY A 184 -13.05 -3.82 12.64
C GLY A 184 -12.13 -4.64 11.73
N LEU A 185 -11.62 -4.08 10.63
CA LEU A 185 -10.64 -4.76 9.78
C LEU A 185 -9.29 -4.87 10.51
N LYS A 186 -8.63 -6.01 10.34
CA LYS A 186 -7.43 -6.38 11.11
C LYS A 186 -6.20 -6.57 10.25
N LYS A 187 -6.36 -6.73 8.93
CA LYS A 187 -5.24 -6.92 8.03
C LYS A 187 -4.44 -5.64 7.85
N PRO A 188 -3.11 -5.73 7.63
CA PRO A 188 -2.29 -4.60 7.23
C PRO A 188 -2.91 -3.81 6.08
N ILE A 189 -2.87 -2.48 6.19
CA ILE A 189 -3.38 -1.56 5.19
C ILE A 189 -2.20 -0.83 4.55
N LEU A 190 -2.04 -0.96 3.23
CA LEU A 190 -1.07 -0.22 2.43
C LEU A 190 -1.81 0.62 1.40
N PRO A 191 -2.13 1.88 1.71
CA PRO A 191 -2.92 2.70 0.82
C PRO A 191 -2.24 2.92 -0.53
N ILE A 192 -3.06 3.17 -1.54
CA ILE A 192 -2.64 3.50 -2.90
C ILE A 192 -3.05 4.95 -3.19
N TRP A 193 -2.12 5.75 -3.73
CA TRP A 193 -2.43 7.06 -4.31
C TRP A 193 -2.46 7.02 -5.84
N GLY A 194 -3.16 7.98 -6.43
CA GLY A 194 -3.32 8.20 -7.87
C GLY A 194 -2.03 8.59 -8.60
N SER A 195 -2.15 8.86 -9.89
CA SER A 195 -1.02 9.15 -10.78
C SER A 195 -1.01 10.60 -11.25
N GLU A 196 0.09 10.98 -11.91
CA GLU A 196 0.31 12.33 -12.45
C GLU A 196 -0.51 12.62 -13.73
N SER A 197 -1.39 11.72 -14.19
CA SER A 197 -2.01 11.88 -15.52
C SER A 197 -3.37 11.22 -15.74
N ASP A 198 -3.95 10.56 -14.74
CA ASP A 198 -5.23 9.86 -14.88
C ASP A 198 -6.45 10.73 -14.55
N THR A 199 -6.24 12.03 -14.32
CA THR A 199 -7.30 12.97 -13.92
C THR A 199 -7.10 14.37 -14.52
N LYS A 200 -8.15 15.20 -14.44
CA LYS A 200 -8.12 16.61 -14.88
C LYS A 200 -7.18 17.48 -14.03
N ASN A 201 -6.90 17.08 -12.78
CA ASN A 201 -6.04 17.77 -11.83
C ASN A 201 -5.15 16.74 -11.12
N PRO A 202 -4.11 16.23 -11.80
CA PRO A 202 -3.23 15.23 -11.22
C PRO A 202 -2.46 15.78 -10.01
N ALA A 203 -2.09 14.89 -9.08
CA ALA A 203 -1.19 15.24 -7.99
C ALA A 203 0.18 15.65 -8.55
N SER A 204 0.79 16.68 -7.96
CA SER A 204 2.15 17.10 -8.26
C SER A 204 3.19 16.11 -7.73
N GLU A 205 4.38 16.13 -8.31
CA GLU A 205 5.54 15.36 -7.82
C GLU A 205 5.80 15.60 -6.32
N SER A 206 5.70 16.85 -5.86
CA SER A 206 5.86 17.20 -4.45
C SER A 206 4.79 16.58 -3.54
N GLU A 207 3.55 16.53 -3.99
CA GLU A 207 2.45 15.90 -3.22
C GLU A 207 2.62 14.39 -3.16
N LEU A 208 3.05 13.76 -4.26
CA LEU A 208 3.35 12.33 -4.29
C LEU A 208 4.59 11.98 -3.45
N GLN A 209 5.62 12.81 -3.47
CA GLN A 209 6.82 12.64 -2.64
C GLN A 209 6.49 12.81 -1.14
N ASP A 210 5.67 13.79 -0.80
CA ASP A 210 5.18 14.00 0.56
C ASP A 210 4.37 12.80 1.04
N TYR A 211 3.45 12.29 0.22
CA TYR A 211 2.68 11.08 0.52
C TYR A 211 3.58 9.87 0.79
N LEU A 212 4.52 9.57 -0.12
CA LEU A 212 5.44 8.44 0.05
C LEU A 212 6.32 8.57 1.30
N THR A 213 6.62 9.80 1.72
CA THR A 213 7.37 10.09 2.95
C THR A 213 6.51 9.84 4.20
N HIS A 214 5.23 10.21 4.15
CA HIS A 214 4.31 10.09 5.28
C HIS A 214 3.67 8.72 5.41
N TYR A 215 3.67 7.87 4.38
CA TYR A 215 3.02 6.55 4.43
C TYR A 215 3.97 5.44 3.90
N PRO A 216 4.95 4.99 4.70
CA PRO A 216 5.88 3.93 4.30
C PRO A 216 5.16 2.63 3.94
N GLY A 217 5.56 2.00 2.84
CA GLY A 217 4.90 0.82 2.29
C GLY A 217 3.65 1.12 1.47
N SER A 218 3.23 2.39 1.37
CA SER A 218 2.25 2.81 0.37
C SER A 218 2.77 2.65 -1.05
N SER A 219 1.85 2.77 -2.01
CA SER A 219 2.16 2.64 -3.42
C SER A 219 1.40 3.67 -4.24
N ILE A 220 1.85 3.90 -5.47
CA ILE A 220 1.18 4.81 -6.39
C ILE A 220 0.93 4.16 -7.74
N TRP A 221 -0.17 4.56 -8.38
CA TRP A 221 -0.47 4.19 -9.75
C TRP A 221 0.58 4.79 -10.71
N ARG A 222 1.19 3.95 -11.55
CA ARG A 222 2.07 4.42 -12.65
C ARG A 222 1.40 4.14 -13.98
N LEU A 223 1.06 5.20 -14.70
CA LEU A 223 0.62 5.08 -16.09
C LEU A 223 1.83 5.10 -17.04
N PRO A 224 2.03 4.05 -17.85
CA PRO A 224 3.04 4.07 -18.90
C PRO A 224 2.55 4.94 -20.07
N ASN A 225 3.23 6.06 -20.30
CA ASN A 225 3.12 6.96 -21.45
C ASN A 225 1.81 7.74 -21.63
N SER A 226 1.60 8.76 -20.82
CA SER A 226 0.64 9.83 -21.13
C SER A 226 1.35 11.18 -21.25
N GLY A 227 2.07 11.39 -22.35
CA GLY A 227 2.37 12.72 -22.89
C GLY A 227 3.32 13.65 -22.13
N GLU A 228 3.22 13.80 -20.81
CA GLU A 228 4.01 14.74 -20.01
C GLU A 228 4.20 14.18 -18.59
N GLY A 229 5.37 14.41 -17.97
CA GLY A 229 5.56 14.16 -16.54
C GLY A 229 6.17 12.81 -16.13
N GLY A 230 7.23 12.33 -16.78
CA GLY A 230 8.01 11.17 -16.28
C GLY A 230 8.67 11.36 -14.89
N LYS A 231 8.34 12.42 -14.15
CA LYS A 231 8.93 12.79 -12.86
C LYS A 231 8.49 11.89 -11.72
N GLY A 232 7.32 11.27 -11.85
CA GLY A 232 6.94 10.16 -11.02
C GLY A 232 8.05 9.10 -10.92
N TRP A 233 8.73 8.76 -12.02
CA TRP A 233 9.86 7.81 -12.05
C TRP A 233 11.13 8.31 -11.37
N ASN A 234 11.14 9.53 -10.82
CA ASN A 234 12.22 10.11 -10.03
C ASN A 234 11.86 10.25 -8.55
N LEU A 235 10.63 9.89 -8.15
CA LEU A 235 10.21 9.90 -6.76
C LEU A 235 11.05 8.92 -5.95
N THR A 236 11.67 9.42 -4.89
CA THR A 236 12.40 8.56 -3.98
C THR A 236 11.39 7.96 -3.02
N TYR A 237 11.14 6.66 -3.13
CA TYR A 237 10.42 5.95 -2.10
C TYR A 237 11.39 5.84 -0.94
N SER A 238 11.33 6.82 -0.05
CA SER A 238 12.23 6.83 1.08
C SER A 238 11.89 5.59 1.90
N ASN A 239 12.86 4.67 1.94
CA ASN A 239 13.08 3.96 3.18
C ASN A 239 13.36 5.08 4.18
N PHE A 240 12.33 5.65 4.80
CA PHE A 240 12.53 6.42 6.01
C PHE A 240 13.11 5.41 7.01
N GLU A 241 14.43 5.27 6.98
CA GLU A 241 15.17 4.51 7.97
C GLU A 241 15.27 5.45 9.15
N LEU A 242 14.61 5.07 10.24
CA LEU A 242 14.85 5.71 11.52
C LEU A 242 16.36 5.75 11.75
N PRO A 243 16.94 6.93 12.05
CA PRO A 243 18.34 6.99 12.38
C PRO A 243 18.62 6.07 13.57
N THR A 244 19.86 5.63 13.72
CA THR A 244 20.24 4.88 14.92
C THR A 244 19.99 5.76 16.14
N LEU A 245 19.21 5.25 17.11
CA LEU A 245 18.91 5.98 18.32
C LEU A 245 20.16 6.05 19.20
N THR A 246 20.64 7.27 19.43
CA THR A 246 21.84 7.54 20.23
C THR A 246 21.53 8.15 21.61
N ARG A 247 20.26 8.50 21.88
CA ARG A 247 19.79 9.04 23.17
C ARG A 247 18.32 8.72 23.39
N ILE A 248 17.85 8.75 24.63
CA ILE A 248 16.42 8.61 24.96
C ILE A 248 15.70 9.90 24.57
N LEU A 249 14.54 9.79 23.91
CA LEU A 249 13.69 10.94 23.59
C LEU A 249 12.52 11.02 24.56
N PHE A 250 12.29 12.19 25.13
CA PHE A 250 11.23 12.44 26.11
C PHE A 250 10.73 13.88 25.97
N LEU A 251 9.66 14.22 26.69
CA LEU A 251 9.02 15.53 26.64
C LEU A 251 10.04 16.68 26.81
N GLY A 252 10.02 17.63 25.88
CA GLY A 252 10.91 18.79 25.85
C GLY A 252 12.21 18.60 25.07
N ILE A 253 12.57 17.37 24.68
CA ILE A 253 13.71 17.12 23.80
C ILE A 253 13.41 17.68 22.40
N LYS A 254 14.44 18.26 21.77
CA LYS A 254 14.38 18.74 20.38
C LYS A 254 15.48 18.12 19.53
N GLY A 255 15.22 17.93 18.24
CA GLY A 255 16.22 17.47 17.28
C GLY A 255 15.64 16.73 16.07
N GLU A 256 16.54 16.39 15.14
CA GLU A 256 16.17 15.63 13.94
C GLU A 256 15.74 14.18 14.24
N ASP A 257 16.18 13.61 15.36
CA ASP A 257 15.69 12.33 15.90
C ASP A 257 14.24 12.41 16.40
N VAL A 258 13.84 13.53 17.00
CA VAL A 258 12.44 13.80 17.35
C VAL A 258 11.61 14.00 16.09
N LYS A 259 12.10 14.75 15.09
CA LYS A 259 11.42 14.91 13.80
C LYS A 259 11.22 13.56 13.11
N ALA A 260 12.26 12.71 13.16
CA ALA A 260 12.22 11.34 12.67
C ALA A 260 11.15 10.49 13.37
N LEU A 261 11.10 10.56 14.70
CA LEU A 261 10.08 9.91 15.52
C LEU A 261 8.67 10.36 15.13
N GLN A 262 8.43 11.67 15.06
CA GLN A 262 7.14 12.27 14.72
C GLN A 262 6.67 11.79 13.34
N LYS A 263 7.55 11.80 12.33
CA LYS A 263 7.26 11.26 11.00
C LYS A 263 6.80 9.80 11.06
N VAL A 264 7.51 8.93 11.78
CA VAL A 264 7.16 7.50 11.86
C VAL A 264 5.89 7.25 12.66
N LEU A 265 5.68 7.99 13.76
CA LEU A 265 4.45 7.88 14.53
C LEU A 265 3.24 8.31 13.69
N ASN A 266 3.32 9.47 13.04
CA ASN A 266 2.27 9.97 12.14
C ASN A 266 2.00 8.97 11.01
N ALA A 267 3.07 8.43 10.42
CA ALA A 267 2.98 7.43 9.38
C ALA A 267 2.31 6.12 9.81
N LYS A 268 2.44 5.77 11.09
CA LYS A 268 1.78 4.61 11.69
C LYS A 268 0.39 4.95 12.27
N GLY A 269 -0.13 6.14 11.98
CA GLY A 269 -1.46 6.59 12.41
C GLY A 269 -1.52 7.22 13.80
N PHE A 270 -0.39 7.39 14.49
CA PHE A 270 -0.32 8.03 15.80
C PHE A 270 -0.11 9.53 15.64
N ASN A 271 -1.08 10.35 16.04
CA ASN A 271 -1.02 11.81 15.88
C ASN A 271 0.03 12.44 16.82
N ALA A 272 1.25 12.61 16.30
CA ALA A 272 2.38 13.20 17.01
C ALA A 272 2.45 14.73 16.86
N GLY A 273 1.50 15.35 16.15
CA GLY A 273 1.55 16.75 15.72
C GLY A 273 2.40 16.93 14.45
N ASP A 274 2.77 18.17 14.16
CA ASP A 274 3.70 18.48 13.08
C ASP A 274 5.07 17.86 13.36
N ALA A 275 5.76 17.40 12.32
CA ALA A 275 7.12 16.90 12.44
C ALA A 275 8.14 18.07 12.52
N ASP A 276 8.01 18.90 13.55
CA ASP A 276 8.80 20.10 13.81
C ASP A 276 10.14 19.80 14.50
N GLY A 277 10.31 18.59 15.04
CA GLY A 277 11.47 18.21 15.82
C GLY A 277 11.39 18.61 17.29
N GLU A 278 10.22 18.97 17.80
CA GLU A 278 9.97 19.28 19.22
C GLU A 278 9.10 18.23 19.88
N PHE A 279 9.62 17.55 20.91
CA PHE A 279 8.89 16.50 21.58
C PHE A 279 7.88 17.13 22.55
N GLY A 280 6.73 17.50 22.02
CA GLY A 280 5.63 18.13 22.75
C GLY A 280 4.59 17.15 23.28
N ALA A 281 3.48 17.70 23.80
CA ALA A 281 2.38 16.92 24.38
C ALA A 281 1.73 15.96 23.36
N ASN A 282 1.60 16.38 22.09
CA ASN A 282 1.08 15.52 21.01
C ASN A 282 2.02 14.35 20.75
N THR A 283 3.33 14.59 20.63
CA THR A 283 4.33 13.53 20.43
C THR A 283 4.34 12.55 21.60
N LYS A 284 4.27 13.02 22.85
CA LYS A 284 4.16 12.15 24.04
C LYS A 284 2.91 11.27 24.00
N SER A 285 1.78 11.86 23.64
CA SER A 285 0.50 11.14 23.51
C SER A 285 0.58 10.07 22.41
N ALA A 286 1.20 10.39 21.28
CA ALA A 286 1.44 9.46 20.18
C ALA A 286 2.36 8.29 20.57
N VAL A 287 3.46 8.57 21.28
CA VAL A 287 4.36 7.53 21.80
C VAL A 287 3.62 6.60 22.75
N THR A 288 2.85 7.16 23.69
CA THR A 288 2.07 6.38 24.66
C THR A 288 1.05 5.47 23.96
N ALA A 289 0.34 6.01 22.97
CA ALA A 289 -0.61 5.26 22.17
C ALA A 289 0.07 4.14 21.36
N PHE A 290 1.24 4.43 20.77
CA PHE A 290 2.05 3.44 20.06
C PHE A 290 2.53 2.33 20.99
N GLN A 291 3.11 2.67 22.14
CA GLN A 291 3.59 1.69 23.13
C GLN A 291 2.46 0.75 23.56
N LYS A 292 1.26 1.31 23.82
CA LYS A 292 0.07 0.52 24.13
C LYS A 292 -0.34 -0.41 22.99
N LYS A 293 -0.35 0.07 21.74
CA LYS A 293 -0.68 -0.75 20.56
C LYS A 293 0.36 -1.84 20.30
N ALA A 294 1.63 -1.55 20.57
CA ALA A 294 2.75 -2.47 20.38
C ALA A 294 2.91 -3.49 21.53
N GLY A 295 2.19 -3.33 22.64
CA GLY A 295 2.27 -4.24 23.79
C GLY A 295 3.61 -4.16 24.54
N ILE A 296 4.23 -2.99 24.59
CA ILE A 296 5.50 -2.72 25.29
C ILE A 296 5.28 -1.80 26.50
N GLY A 297 6.34 -1.53 27.28
CA GLY A 297 6.26 -0.61 28.42
C GLY A 297 5.73 0.76 28.01
N VAL A 298 4.77 1.29 28.79
CA VAL A 298 4.09 2.57 28.50
C VAL A 298 4.56 3.63 29.49
N ASP A 299 5.67 4.28 29.18
CA ASP A 299 6.25 5.39 29.95
C ASP A 299 6.14 6.74 29.23
N GLY A 300 5.80 6.74 27.93
CA GLY A 300 5.74 7.92 27.09
C GLY A 300 7.11 8.45 26.65
N ASP A 301 8.18 7.73 26.96
CA ASP A 301 9.56 8.00 26.56
C ASP A 301 9.98 7.03 25.46
N VAL A 302 11.03 7.36 24.73
CA VAL A 302 11.47 6.59 23.56
C VAL A 302 12.90 6.11 23.79
N GLY A 303 13.00 4.95 24.41
CA GLY A 303 14.23 4.15 24.54
C GLY A 303 14.32 3.05 23.48
N SER A 304 15.31 2.16 23.63
CA SER A 304 15.66 1.12 22.65
C SER A 304 14.47 0.22 22.29
N GLN A 305 13.66 -0.18 23.28
CA GLN A 305 12.48 -1.03 23.06
C GLN A 305 11.44 -0.33 22.14
N THR A 306 11.12 0.93 22.42
CA THR A 306 10.16 1.70 21.61
C THR A 306 10.72 1.98 20.21
N TRP A 307 12.00 2.35 20.10
CA TRP A 307 12.63 2.64 18.81
C TRP A 307 12.73 1.42 17.90
N THR A 308 13.12 0.27 18.46
CA THR A 308 13.16 -0.99 17.72
C THR A 308 11.75 -1.45 17.32
N ALA A 309 10.74 -1.27 18.18
CA ALA A 309 9.36 -1.55 17.80
C ALA A 309 8.86 -0.67 16.64
N LEU A 310 9.37 0.56 16.51
CA LEU A 310 9.09 1.45 15.37
C LEU A 310 9.83 1.03 14.09
N GLY A 311 10.81 0.13 14.19
CA GLY A 311 11.62 -0.38 13.08
C GLY A 311 13.03 0.20 13.00
N GLY A 312 13.47 0.97 14.00
CA GLY A 312 14.80 1.58 14.07
C GLY A 312 15.87 0.71 14.73
N LYS A 313 17.13 1.07 14.53
CA LYS A 313 18.29 0.51 15.26
C LYS A 313 18.62 1.40 16.45
N SER A 314 19.24 0.85 17.49
CA SER A 314 19.51 1.57 18.73
C SER A 314 20.90 1.22 19.27
N ASP A 315 21.67 2.25 19.64
CA ASP A 315 23.01 2.12 20.25
C ASP A 315 22.99 2.42 21.76
N ILE A 316 21.85 2.86 22.29
CA ILE A 316 21.63 3.01 23.73
C ILE A 316 21.42 1.63 24.37
N LYS A 317 22.22 1.34 25.40
CA LYS A 317 22.20 0.10 26.17
C LYS A 317 21.07 0.07 27.19
#